data_AF-M5C8Y9-F1
#
_entry.id   AF-M5C8Y9-F1
#
_cell.length_a   1.000
_cell.length_b   1.000
_cell.length_c   1.000
_cell.angle_alpha   90.00
_cell.angle_beta   90.00
_cell.angle_gamma   90.00
#
_symmetry.space_group_name_H-M   'P 1'
#
loop_
_entity.id
_entity.type
_entity.pdbx_description
1 polymer ?
#
loop_
_entity_poly.entity_id
_entity_poly.type
_entity_poly.pdbx_seq_one_letter_code
_entity_poly.pdbx_strand_id
1 'polypeptide(L)'
;MPTTSIPTCQAPQYNAIEQAPTPVVRQELAQLFGLNARPVFSRLQSLDLATCAPYDAMHLLFENLVPNMIRHWFGEFKGLDEGTGNYWISEEHCKVIGELTVKAVRTTPSYFVGTLPDIYKDRSLYKAEGYSYWFQHLGAVLLKGRLPEKYYHMVLQFEITYDELAELEEMVNQWISQYEEYYYQYEATRLPTCPLTIHALLHMPHTIRKAGPLWTSWAFVMERFCGHLLPAVKNRTRPYEHLDNYVQRRAQMQVVSLKYNLPSLAKPAIKYTRMHGEMISSREKIYPDFPTVVLGTPVNSRVPITTQLTNQFTKYFGTVYQEMKLNGAALRARIDLDTLV
;
A
#
# COMPACT_ATOMS: atom_id res chain seq x y z
N MET A 1 -36.77 34.38 5.12
CA MET A 1 -36.17 33.06 5.42
C MET A 1 -35.37 33.21 6.70
N PRO A 2 -35.61 32.41 7.74
CA PRO A 2 -34.88 32.55 8.99
C PRO A 2 -33.44 32.09 8.76
N THR A 3 -32.51 32.98 9.06
CA THR A 3 -31.09 32.66 9.26
C THR A 3 -30.98 31.73 10.44
N THR A 4 -30.91 30.42 10.19
CA THR A 4 -30.44 29.44 11.17
C THR A 4 -29.01 29.83 11.54
N SER A 5 -28.86 30.42 12.72
CA SER A 5 -27.58 30.59 13.39
C SER A 5 -26.91 29.22 13.48
N ILE A 6 -25.81 29.06 12.75
CA ILE A 6 -24.91 27.92 12.91
C ILE A 6 -24.50 27.93 14.39
N PRO A 7 -24.75 26.86 15.16
CA PRO A 7 -24.36 26.83 16.56
C PRO A 7 -22.85 27.01 16.60
N THR A 8 -22.36 28.06 17.26
CA THR A 8 -20.97 28.14 17.67
C THR A 8 -20.70 26.92 18.56
N CYS A 9 -20.13 25.87 17.97
CA CYS A 9 -19.70 24.67 18.67
C CYS A 9 -18.45 25.02 19.49
N GLN A 10 -18.60 25.85 20.52
CA GLN A 10 -17.65 25.88 21.62
C GLN A 10 -18.00 24.68 22.48
N ALA A 11 -17.45 23.52 22.14
CA ALA A 11 -17.69 22.29 22.87
C ALA A 11 -17.34 22.54 24.36
N PRO A 12 -18.31 22.44 25.29
CA PRO A 12 -18.10 22.76 26.71
C PRO A 12 -16.95 21.97 27.34
N GLN A 13 -16.62 20.81 26.77
CA GLN A 13 -15.46 19.99 27.13
C GLN A 13 -14.13 20.74 26.93
N TYR A 14 -13.96 21.50 25.84
CA TYR A 14 -12.74 22.28 25.62
C TYR A 14 -12.61 23.43 26.62
N ASN A 15 -13.72 24.09 26.95
CA ASN A 15 -13.74 25.13 27.99
C ASN A 15 -13.33 24.53 29.35
N ALA A 16 -13.84 23.35 29.71
CA ALA A 16 -13.48 22.67 30.95
C ALA A 16 -11.98 22.30 31.02
N ILE A 17 -11.39 21.78 29.92
CA ILE A 17 -9.95 21.48 29.85
C ILE A 17 -9.10 22.76 29.95
N GLU A 18 -9.52 23.84 29.30
CA GLU A 18 -8.79 25.11 29.29
C GLU A 18 -8.85 25.87 30.61
N GLN A 19 -9.96 25.74 31.35
CA GLN A 19 -10.17 26.36 32.65
C GLN A 19 -9.71 25.49 33.83
N ALA A 20 -9.13 24.32 33.56
CA ALA A 20 -8.66 23.41 34.59
C ALA A 20 -7.64 24.10 35.53
N PRO A 21 -7.83 24.04 36.86
CA PRO A 21 -7.03 24.81 37.82
C PRO A 21 -5.60 24.29 37.95
N THR A 22 -5.34 23.02 37.60
CA THR A 22 -4.02 22.41 37.68
C THR A 22 -3.74 21.53 36.45
N PRO A 23 -2.45 21.28 36.12
CA PRO A 23 -2.08 20.38 35.03
C PRO A 23 -2.62 18.94 35.19
N VAL A 24 -2.75 18.47 36.44
CA VAL A 24 -3.29 17.13 36.74
C VAL A 24 -4.76 17.05 36.37
N VAL A 25 -5.58 18.01 36.84
CA VAL A 25 -7.01 18.07 36.50
C VAL A 25 -7.20 18.25 35.00
N ARG A 26 -6.34 19.04 34.35
CA ARG A 26 -6.35 19.19 32.88
C ARG A 26 -6.16 17.84 32.19
N GLN A 27 -5.20 17.04 32.64
CA GLN A 27 -4.91 15.72 32.08
C GLN A 27 -6.06 14.73 32.33
N GLU A 28 -6.64 14.73 33.54
CA GLU A 28 -7.79 13.89 33.88
C GLU A 28 -9.01 14.22 32.99
N LEU A 29 -9.32 15.50 32.80
CA LEU A 29 -10.39 15.95 31.91
C LEU A 29 -10.09 15.60 30.45
N ALA A 30 -8.84 15.76 30.01
CA ALA A 30 -8.43 15.39 28.66
C ALA A 30 -8.63 13.89 28.40
N GLN A 31 -8.28 13.04 29.37
CA GLN A 31 -8.49 11.58 29.29
C GLN A 31 -9.97 11.21 29.33
N LEU A 32 -10.74 11.82 30.24
CA LEU A 32 -12.18 11.58 30.37
C LEU A 32 -12.93 11.92 29.08
N PHE A 33 -12.60 13.04 28.45
CA PHE A 33 -13.23 13.47 27.21
C PHE A 33 -12.59 12.88 25.95
N GLY A 34 -11.42 12.25 26.04
CA GLY A 34 -10.63 11.83 24.89
C GLY A 34 -10.13 13.00 24.03
N LEU A 35 -9.94 14.18 24.62
CA LEU A 35 -9.59 15.42 23.93
C LEU A 35 -8.29 16.00 24.50
N ASN A 36 -7.30 16.28 23.65
CA ASN A 36 -6.04 16.88 24.12
C ASN A 36 -6.14 18.39 24.32
N ALA A 37 -6.48 19.13 23.26
CA ALA A 37 -6.55 20.58 23.25
C ALA A 37 -7.46 21.07 22.13
N ARG A 38 -7.96 22.29 22.27
CA ARG A 38 -8.76 22.93 21.24
C ARG A 38 -7.91 23.21 19.99
N PRO A 39 -8.29 22.72 18.80
CA PRO A 39 -7.56 23.00 17.57
C PRO A 39 -7.61 24.49 17.22
N VAL A 40 -6.53 25.06 16.68
CA VAL A 40 -6.50 26.47 16.23
C VAL A 40 -7.61 26.76 15.22
N PHE A 41 -7.91 25.79 14.37
CA PHE A 41 -8.92 25.87 13.34
C PHE A 41 -10.36 25.86 13.88
N SER A 42 -10.60 25.53 15.15
CA SER A 42 -11.94 25.64 15.78
C SER A 42 -12.49 27.06 15.79
N ARG A 43 -11.63 28.07 15.61
CA ARG A 43 -12.00 29.49 15.50
C ARG A 43 -12.56 29.83 14.12
N LEU A 44 -12.35 28.97 13.13
CA LEU A 44 -12.83 29.17 11.77
C LEU A 44 -14.23 28.57 11.64
N GLN A 45 -15.26 29.42 11.64
CA GLN A 45 -16.65 28.99 11.48
C GLN A 45 -16.93 28.34 10.12
N SER A 46 -16.08 28.59 9.13
CA SER A 46 -16.15 27.98 7.79
C SER A 46 -15.56 26.56 7.75
N LEU A 47 -14.95 26.07 8.84
CA LEU A 47 -14.31 24.77 8.88
C LEU A 47 -15.01 23.88 9.92
N ASP A 48 -15.63 22.82 9.43
CA ASP A 48 -16.12 21.74 10.29
C ASP A 48 -14.99 20.74 10.53
N LEU A 49 -14.45 20.72 11.76
CA LEU A 49 -13.35 19.83 12.13
C LEU A 49 -13.69 18.35 12.05
N ALA A 50 -14.97 17.98 12.12
CA ALA A 50 -15.40 16.60 12.02
C ALA A 50 -15.31 16.07 10.59
N THR A 51 -15.42 16.96 9.60
CA THR A 51 -15.51 16.55 8.18
C THR A 51 -14.48 17.22 7.28
N CYS A 52 -13.66 18.16 7.78
CA CYS A 52 -12.78 18.98 6.93
C CYS A 52 -11.64 18.19 6.28
N ALA A 53 -11.23 17.08 6.90
CA ALA A 53 -10.17 16.23 6.40
C ALA A 53 -10.72 14.82 6.14
N PRO A 54 -10.54 14.27 4.93
CA PRO A 54 -10.89 12.88 4.68
C PRO A 54 -10.00 11.94 5.50
N TYR A 55 -10.52 10.76 5.83
CA TYR A 55 -9.67 9.69 6.35
C TYR A 55 -8.62 9.30 5.31
N ASP A 56 -7.39 9.13 5.77
CA ASP A 56 -6.30 8.63 4.93
C ASP A 56 -6.47 7.14 4.69
N ALA A 57 -6.82 6.79 3.45
CA ALA A 57 -7.07 5.42 3.03
C ALA A 57 -5.83 4.52 3.16
N MET A 58 -4.61 5.07 3.01
CA MET A 58 -3.38 4.29 3.10
C MET A 58 -3.21 3.72 4.51
N HIS A 59 -3.23 4.59 5.51
CA HIS A 59 -3.07 4.19 6.89
C HIS A 59 -4.27 3.38 7.38
N LEU A 60 -5.49 3.83 7.06
CA LEU A 60 -6.72 3.17 7.49
C LEU A 60 -6.79 1.73 6.98
N LEU A 61 -6.61 1.52 5.67
CA LEU A 61 -6.78 0.21 5.05
C LEU A 61 -5.50 -0.63 5.09
N PHE A 62 -4.39 -0.08 4.58
CA PHE A 62 -3.21 -0.90 4.25
C PHE A 62 -2.17 -0.98 5.37
N GLU A 63 -2.19 -0.05 6.32
CA GLU A 63 -1.33 -0.13 7.51
C GLU A 63 -2.06 -0.71 8.73
N ASN A 64 -3.39 -0.56 8.80
CA ASN A 64 -4.16 -1.00 9.95
C ASN A 64 -5.13 -2.15 9.61
N LEU A 65 -6.17 -1.91 8.83
CA LEU A 65 -7.24 -2.90 8.62
C LEU A 65 -6.71 -4.22 8.05
N VAL A 66 -6.09 -4.18 6.87
CA VAL A 66 -5.61 -5.37 6.15
C VAL A 66 -4.60 -6.16 7.00
N PRO A 67 -3.56 -5.55 7.60
CA PRO A 67 -2.65 -6.28 8.49
C PRO A 67 -3.36 -6.89 9.70
N ASN A 68 -4.36 -6.22 10.28
CA ASN A 68 -5.13 -6.75 11.39
C ASN A 68 -6.01 -7.94 10.97
N MET A 69 -6.65 -7.89 9.80
CA MET A 69 -7.40 -9.02 9.26
C MET A 69 -6.50 -10.22 8.99
N ILE A 70 -5.32 -10.02 8.42
CA ILE A 70 -4.33 -11.08 8.21
C ILE A 70 -3.90 -11.70 9.55
N ARG A 71 -3.65 -10.87 10.58
CA ARG A 71 -3.34 -11.35 11.94
C ARG A 71 -4.49 -12.16 12.53
N HIS A 72 -5.75 -11.78 12.29
CA HIS A 72 -6.90 -12.58 12.70
C HIS A 72 -6.88 -13.95 12.03
N TRP A 73 -6.72 -13.98 10.71
CA TRP A 73 -6.75 -15.23 9.93
C TRP A 73 -5.57 -16.16 10.22
N PHE A 74 -4.41 -15.62 10.58
CA PHE A 74 -3.22 -16.41 10.91
C PHE A 74 -3.09 -16.77 12.39
N GLY A 75 -4.06 -16.37 13.24
CA GLY A 75 -4.04 -16.66 14.67
C GLY A 75 -3.02 -15.87 15.48
N GLU A 76 -2.62 -14.69 14.99
CA GLU A 76 -1.59 -13.84 15.61
C GLU A 76 -2.15 -12.51 16.14
N PHE A 77 -3.47 -12.35 16.18
CA PHE A 77 -4.11 -11.08 16.57
C PHE A 77 -4.11 -10.91 18.09
N LYS A 78 -3.16 -10.13 18.62
CA LYS A 78 -3.13 -9.64 20.01
C LYS A 78 -3.28 -10.74 21.09
N GLY A 79 -2.89 -11.97 20.79
CA GLY A 79 -3.03 -13.12 21.70
C GLY A 79 -4.46 -13.61 21.92
N LEU A 80 -5.41 -13.17 21.09
CA LEU A 80 -6.80 -13.65 21.12
C LEU A 80 -6.96 -14.90 20.26
N ASP A 81 -7.78 -15.84 20.74
CA ASP A 81 -8.25 -16.99 19.98
C ASP A 81 -9.39 -16.61 19.00
N GLU A 82 -9.91 -17.59 18.26
CA GLU A 82 -11.08 -17.40 17.40
C GLU A 82 -12.43 -17.42 18.14
N GLY A 83 -12.43 -17.64 19.46
CA GLY A 83 -13.62 -17.70 20.30
C GLY A 83 -14.64 -18.72 19.77
N THR A 84 -15.84 -18.23 19.45
CA THR A 84 -16.93 -19.03 18.84
C THR A 84 -16.86 -19.10 17.31
N GLY A 85 -15.90 -18.41 16.70
CA GLY A 85 -15.66 -18.40 15.25
C GLY A 85 -14.76 -19.55 14.79
N ASN A 86 -14.49 -19.57 13.48
CA ASN A 86 -13.61 -20.54 12.83
C ASN A 86 -12.79 -19.89 11.71
N TYR A 87 -12.31 -18.67 11.94
CA TYR A 87 -11.60 -17.87 10.92
C TYR A 87 -10.09 -18.13 10.86
N TRP A 88 -9.55 -19.02 11.68
CA TRP A 88 -8.15 -19.40 11.59
C TRP A 88 -7.88 -20.30 10.38
N ILE A 89 -6.91 -19.90 9.59
CA ILE A 89 -6.37 -20.69 8.50
C ILE A 89 -5.36 -21.67 9.09
N SER A 90 -5.46 -22.95 8.70
CA SER A 90 -4.53 -23.98 9.18
C SER A 90 -3.08 -23.63 8.86
N GLU A 91 -2.15 -24.06 9.70
CA GLU A 91 -0.72 -23.75 9.55
C GLU A 91 -0.17 -24.21 8.19
N GLU A 92 -0.62 -25.36 7.69
CA GLU A 92 -0.28 -25.87 6.35
C GLU A 92 -0.74 -24.90 5.25
N HIS A 93 -1.98 -24.43 5.32
CA HIS A 93 -2.52 -23.47 4.36
C HIS A 93 -1.83 -22.10 4.46
N CYS A 94 -1.48 -21.64 5.66
CA CYS A 94 -0.69 -20.41 5.86
C CYS A 94 0.69 -20.51 5.19
N LYS A 95 1.39 -21.62 5.35
CA LYS A 95 2.68 -21.89 4.66
C LYS A 95 2.51 -21.86 3.14
N VAL A 96 1.45 -22.49 2.62
CA VAL A 96 1.15 -22.46 1.18
C VAL A 96 0.87 -21.05 0.68
N ILE A 97 0.10 -20.24 1.43
CA ILE A 97 -0.17 -18.83 1.09
C ILE A 97 1.15 -18.03 1.01
N GLY A 98 2.03 -18.19 2.01
CA GLY A 98 3.35 -17.58 2.05
C GLY A 98 4.21 -17.91 0.82
N GLU A 99 4.33 -19.20 0.50
CA GLU A 99 5.10 -19.68 -0.64
C GLU A 99 4.54 -19.21 -1.98
N LEU A 100 3.21 -19.27 -2.14
CA LEU A 100 2.55 -18.81 -3.36
C LEU A 100 2.67 -17.30 -3.56
N THR A 101 2.69 -16.53 -2.48
CA THR A 101 2.94 -15.08 -2.51
C THR A 101 4.31 -14.79 -3.16
N VAL A 102 5.36 -15.44 -2.67
CA VAL A 102 6.73 -15.27 -3.22
C VAL A 102 6.79 -15.74 -4.68
N LYS A 103 6.17 -16.88 -5.00
CA LYS A 103 6.16 -17.42 -6.37
C LYS A 103 5.43 -16.48 -7.34
N ALA A 104 4.30 -15.91 -6.95
CA ALA A 104 3.53 -15.00 -7.80
C ALA A 104 4.31 -13.71 -8.10
N VAL A 105 4.91 -13.11 -7.06
CA VAL A 105 5.59 -11.81 -7.19
C VAL A 105 6.88 -11.91 -8.01
N ARG A 106 7.52 -13.09 -8.11
CA ARG A 106 8.64 -13.31 -9.03
C ARG A 106 8.30 -13.09 -10.50
N THR A 107 7.02 -13.24 -10.87
CA THR A 107 6.54 -13.00 -12.24
C THR A 107 5.81 -11.66 -12.39
N THR A 108 5.62 -10.93 -11.30
CA THR A 108 5.00 -9.60 -11.32
C THR A 108 5.99 -8.56 -11.85
N PRO A 109 5.61 -7.73 -12.83
CA PRO A 109 6.47 -6.62 -13.26
C PRO A 109 6.76 -5.67 -12.10
N SER A 110 8.01 -5.23 -11.97
CA SER A 110 8.46 -4.32 -10.91
C SER A 110 7.76 -2.95 -10.88
N TYR A 111 7.01 -2.62 -11.94
CA TYR A 111 6.15 -1.45 -12.00
C TYR A 111 4.96 -1.52 -11.02
N PHE A 112 4.46 -2.72 -10.71
CA PHE A 112 3.31 -2.89 -9.82
C PHE A 112 3.68 -2.95 -8.34
N VAL A 113 4.73 -3.69 -8.01
CA VAL A 113 5.24 -3.82 -6.65
C VAL A 113 6.71 -4.26 -6.69
N GLY A 114 7.47 -3.88 -5.67
CA GLY A 114 8.79 -4.47 -5.41
C GLY A 114 8.70 -5.94 -5.00
N THR A 115 9.84 -6.52 -4.63
CA THR A 115 9.86 -7.89 -4.08
C THR A 115 9.02 -7.96 -2.80
N LEU A 116 8.05 -8.86 -2.77
CA LEU A 116 7.32 -9.19 -1.56
C LEU A 116 7.85 -10.50 -0.97
N PRO A 117 8.22 -10.51 0.32
CA PRO A 117 8.65 -11.73 0.99
C PRO A 117 7.43 -12.59 1.39
N ASP A 118 7.69 -13.75 1.98
CA ASP A 118 6.66 -14.67 2.46
C ASP A 118 5.75 -13.96 3.48
N ILE A 119 4.46 -13.81 3.17
CA ILE A 119 3.53 -13.06 4.02
C ILE A 119 3.24 -13.76 5.35
N TYR A 120 3.48 -15.06 5.46
CA TYR A 120 3.28 -15.80 6.70
C TYR A 120 4.53 -15.67 7.60
N LYS A 121 5.72 -15.87 7.03
CA LYS A 121 6.99 -15.88 7.81
C LYS A 121 7.62 -14.51 8.01
N ASP A 122 7.61 -13.68 6.97
CA ASP A 122 8.40 -12.45 6.89
C ASP A 122 7.53 -11.18 6.85
N ARG A 123 6.33 -11.28 7.44
CA ARG A 123 5.31 -10.22 7.41
C ARG A 123 5.79 -8.90 8.00
N SER A 124 6.76 -8.92 8.90
CA SER A 124 7.39 -7.72 9.50
C SER A 124 8.08 -6.82 8.46
N LEU A 125 8.40 -7.36 7.28
CA LEU A 125 9.00 -6.61 6.18
C LEU A 125 7.96 -5.90 5.30
N TYR A 126 6.67 -6.20 5.46
CA TYR A 126 5.60 -5.56 4.70
C TYR A 126 5.36 -4.14 5.18
N LYS A 127 5.24 -3.24 4.20
CA LYS A 127 4.77 -1.85 4.38
C LYS A 127 3.39 -1.70 3.74
N ALA A 128 2.76 -0.53 3.90
CA ALA A 128 1.46 -0.23 3.31
C ALA A 128 1.36 -0.58 1.81
N GLU A 129 2.39 -0.28 1.02
CA GLU A 129 2.44 -0.64 -0.42
C GLU A 129 2.36 -2.16 -0.64
N GLY A 130 3.09 -2.94 0.15
CA GLY A 130 3.09 -4.40 0.05
C GLY A 130 1.76 -5.01 0.47
N TYR A 131 1.16 -4.52 1.56
CA TYR A 131 -0.18 -4.96 1.97
C TYR A 131 -1.26 -4.56 0.96
N SER A 132 -1.18 -3.34 0.42
CA SER A 132 -2.07 -2.85 -0.63
C SER A 132 -2.02 -3.75 -1.86
N TYR A 133 -0.82 -4.03 -2.37
CA TYR A 133 -0.66 -4.90 -3.53
C TYR A 133 -1.14 -6.32 -3.23
N TRP A 134 -0.70 -6.90 -2.12
CA TRP A 134 -1.04 -8.27 -1.74
C TRP A 134 -2.56 -8.44 -1.62
N PHE A 135 -3.24 -7.56 -0.89
CA PHE A 135 -4.68 -7.67 -0.67
C PHE A 135 -5.47 -7.55 -1.99
N GLN A 136 -5.13 -6.57 -2.83
CA GLN A 136 -5.87 -6.29 -4.06
C GLN A 136 -5.62 -7.31 -5.17
N HIS A 137 -4.40 -7.85 -5.29
CA HIS A 137 -4.00 -8.67 -6.45
C HIS A 137 -3.85 -10.16 -6.11
N LEU A 138 -3.49 -10.49 -4.87
CA LEU A 138 -3.17 -11.87 -4.46
C LEU A 138 -4.18 -12.41 -3.44
N GLY A 139 -4.65 -11.58 -2.52
CA GLY A 139 -5.45 -11.97 -1.36
C GLY A 139 -6.69 -12.77 -1.75
N ALA A 140 -7.46 -12.30 -2.72
CA ALA A 140 -8.66 -12.98 -3.20
C ALA A 140 -8.37 -14.41 -3.68
N VAL A 141 -7.33 -14.60 -4.47
CA VAL A 141 -6.98 -15.92 -5.02
C VAL A 141 -6.36 -16.81 -3.95
N LEU A 142 -5.48 -16.26 -3.11
CA LEU A 142 -4.75 -17.04 -2.11
C LEU A 142 -5.65 -17.48 -0.95
N LEU A 143 -6.63 -16.66 -0.55
CA LEU A 143 -7.54 -16.96 0.56
C LEU A 143 -8.75 -17.80 0.13
N LYS A 144 -9.09 -17.83 -1.17
CA LYS A 144 -10.23 -18.61 -1.69
C LYS A 144 -10.07 -20.10 -1.36
N GLY A 145 -11.10 -20.66 -0.72
CA GLY A 145 -11.13 -22.06 -0.28
C GLY A 145 -10.22 -22.39 0.91
N ARG A 146 -9.53 -21.39 1.49
CA ARG A 146 -8.70 -21.53 2.71
C ARG A 146 -9.29 -20.76 3.89
N LEU A 147 -9.90 -19.61 3.63
CA LEU A 147 -10.71 -18.88 4.59
C LEU A 147 -12.18 -19.28 4.40
N PRO A 148 -12.95 -19.55 5.47
CA PRO A 148 -14.38 -19.86 5.32
C PRO A 148 -15.15 -18.72 4.67
N GLU A 149 -16.17 -19.07 3.88
CA GLU A 149 -16.95 -18.10 3.09
C GLU A 149 -17.51 -16.95 3.92
N LYS A 150 -17.91 -17.25 5.17
CA LYS A 150 -18.40 -16.29 6.16
C LYS A 150 -17.43 -15.12 6.43
N TYR A 151 -16.13 -15.30 6.25
CA TYR A 151 -15.10 -14.27 6.49
C TYR A 151 -14.46 -13.76 5.19
N TYR A 152 -14.83 -14.34 4.05
CA TYR A 152 -14.24 -14.05 2.75
C TYR A 152 -15.00 -12.89 2.08
N HIS A 153 -14.76 -11.67 2.57
CA HIS A 153 -15.31 -10.45 1.98
C HIS A 153 -14.22 -9.63 1.31
N MET A 154 -14.24 -9.58 -0.02
CA MET A 154 -13.31 -8.77 -0.80
C MET A 154 -14.07 -8.00 -1.88
N VAL A 155 -13.87 -6.70 -1.91
CA VAL A 155 -14.44 -5.80 -2.91
C VAL A 155 -13.30 -5.02 -3.53
N LEU A 156 -13.22 -5.07 -4.86
CA LEU A 156 -12.29 -4.28 -5.64
C LEU A 156 -13.04 -3.73 -6.84
N GLN A 157 -13.11 -2.42 -6.96
CA GLN A 157 -13.80 -1.74 -8.05
C GLN A 157 -12.98 -0.53 -8.50
N PHE A 158 -12.87 -0.35 -9.82
CA PHE A 158 -12.05 0.73 -10.41
C PHE A 158 -12.82 2.04 -10.57
N GLU A 159 -14.13 1.96 -10.76
CA GLU A 159 -15.03 3.09 -10.97
C GLU A 159 -16.24 2.92 -10.08
N ILE A 160 -16.72 3.98 -9.43
CA ILE A 160 -17.88 3.90 -8.55
C ILE A 160 -18.81 5.08 -8.83
N THR A 161 -20.09 4.78 -9.00
CA THR A 161 -21.16 5.76 -9.20
C THR A 161 -21.72 6.24 -7.85
N TYR A 162 -22.55 7.28 -7.87
CA TYR A 162 -23.20 7.77 -6.64
C TYR A 162 -24.22 6.78 -6.07
N ASP A 163 -24.89 6.00 -6.92
CA ASP A 163 -25.85 4.98 -6.49
C ASP A 163 -25.11 3.79 -5.86
N GLU A 164 -24.03 3.31 -6.49
CA GLU A 164 -23.14 2.29 -5.90
C GLU A 164 -22.48 2.79 -4.61
N LEU A 165 -22.25 4.10 -4.45
CA LEU A 165 -21.78 4.66 -3.18
C LEU A 165 -22.83 4.59 -2.08
N ALA A 166 -24.12 4.63 -2.40
CA ALA A 166 -25.18 4.40 -1.42
C ALA A 166 -25.21 2.92 -1.01
N GLU A 167 -25.10 2.02 -1.98
CA GLU A 167 -24.98 0.57 -1.71
C GLU A 167 -23.73 0.25 -0.87
N LEU A 168 -22.59 0.88 -1.17
CA LEU A 168 -21.35 0.72 -0.41
C LEU A 168 -21.53 1.11 1.06
N GLU A 169 -22.33 2.15 1.34
CA GLU A 169 -22.60 2.55 2.72
C GLU A 169 -23.38 1.49 3.49
N GLU A 170 -24.39 0.88 2.86
CA GLU A 170 -25.11 -0.25 3.44
C GLU A 170 -24.19 -1.46 3.63
N MET A 171 -23.36 -1.78 2.64
CA MET A 171 -22.40 -2.89 2.71
C MET A 171 -21.38 -2.69 3.83
N VAL A 172 -20.86 -1.49 4.02
CA VAL A 172 -19.91 -1.17 5.10
C VAL A 172 -20.59 -1.32 6.46
N ASN A 173 -21.81 -0.80 6.62
CA ASN A 173 -22.57 -0.96 7.87
C ASN A 173 -22.80 -2.43 8.19
N GLN A 174 -23.24 -3.22 7.21
CA GLN A 174 -23.43 -4.66 7.36
C GLN A 174 -22.13 -5.39 7.69
N TRP A 175 -21.03 -5.08 6.99
CA TRP A 175 -19.74 -5.68 7.24
C TRP A 175 -19.23 -5.39 8.66
N ILE A 176 -19.46 -4.18 9.18
CA ILE A 176 -19.06 -3.83 10.55
C ILE A 176 -19.91 -4.55 11.58
N SER A 177 -21.23 -4.64 11.38
CA SER A 177 -22.09 -5.45 12.27
C SER A 177 -21.66 -6.92 12.27
N GLN A 178 -21.34 -7.46 11.09
CA GLN A 178 -20.79 -8.82 10.97
C GLN A 178 -19.42 -8.94 11.63
N TYR A 179 -18.55 -7.95 11.48
CA TYR A 179 -17.24 -7.92 12.14
C TYR A 179 -17.39 -7.99 13.66
N GLU A 180 -18.33 -7.22 14.22
CA GLU A 180 -18.63 -7.24 15.65
C GLU A 180 -19.15 -8.60 16.09
N GLU A 181 -20.05 -9.22 15.34
CA GLU A 181 -20.55 -10.57 15.63
C GLU A 181 -19.42 -11.62 15.55
N TYR A 182 -18.54 -11.50 14.57
CA TYR A 182 -17.61 -12.55 14.18
C TYR A 182 -16.28 -12.51 14.93
N TYR A 183 -15.73 -11.31 15.13
CA TYR A 183 -14.41 -11.11 15.72
C TYR A 183 -14.50 -10.60 17.16
N TYR A 184 -15.36 -9.60 17.42
CA TYR A 184 -15.57 -9.07 18.76
C TYR A 184 -16.43 -9.98 19.63
N GLN A 185 -17.42 -10.63 19.02
CA GLN A 185 -18.33 -11.60 19.65
C GLN A 185 -19.05 -11.04 20.88
N TYR A 186 -19.19 -9.72 20.94
CA TYR A 186 -19.81 -8.98 22.04
C TYR A 186 -19.25 -9.32 23.43
N GLU A 187 -17.99 -9.73 23.50
CA GLU A 187 -17.33 -10.14 24.74
C GLU A 187 -16.28 -9.10 25.16
N ALA A 188 -16.32 -8.66 26.42
CA ALA A 188 -15.47 -7.59 26.93
C ALA A 188 -13.98 -7.94 26.84
N THR A 189 -13.62 -9.21 27.03
CA THR A 189 -12.22 -9.67 26.91
C THR A 189 -11.67 -9.52 25.48
N ARG A 190 -12.56 -9.41 24.47
CA ARG A 190 -12.22 -9.28 23.05
C ARG A 190 -12.30 -7.83 22.55
N LEU A 191 -12.50 -6.85 23.43
CA LEU A 191 -12.48 -5.42 23.10
C LEU A 191 -11.26 -4.96 22.26
N PRO A 192 -10.05 -5.56 22.38
CA PRO A 192 -8.93 -5.22 21.50
C PRO A 192 -9.20 -5.42 19.99
N THR A 193 -10.24 -6.17 19.61
CA THR A 193 -10.69 -6.34 18.22
C THR A 193 -11.45 -5.14 17.66
N CYS A 194 -11.85 -4.16 18.49
CA CYS A 194 -12.57 -2.95 18.06
C CYS A 194 -11.65 -1.72 18.06
N PRO A 195 -10.57 -1.66 17.25
CA PRO A 195 -9.76 -0.46 17.16
C PRO A 195 -10.56 0.67 16.49
N LEU A 196 -10.11 1.91 16.72
CA LEU A 196 -10.65 3.11 16.07
C LEU A 196 -10.75 2.97 14.54
N THR A 197 -9.84 2.21 13.93
CA THR A 197 -9.81 2.00 12.49
C THR A 197 -10.99 1.18 11.97
N ILE A 198 -11.63 0.33 12.78
CA ILE A 198 -12.89 -0.33 12.39
C ILE A 198 -14.03 0.69 12.35
N HIS A 199 -14.16 1.54 13.37
CA HIS A 199 -15.15 2.62 13.36
C HIS A 199 -14.94 3.60 12.21
N ALA A 200 -13.68 3.94 11.89
CA ALA A 200 -13.34 4.84 10.80
C ALA A 200 -13.86 4.37 9.43
N LEU A 201 -14.11 3.07 9.24
CA LEU A 201 -14.69 2.54 8.00
C LEU A 201 -16.12 3.03 7.77
N LEU A 202 -16.92 3.28 8.80
CA LEU A 202 -18.28 3.84 8.67
C LEU A 202 -18.28 5.18 7.92
N HIS A 203 -17.20 5.94 8.07
CA HIS A 203 -17.05 7.26 7.45
C HIS A 203 -16.48 7.19 6.03
N MET A 204 -16.08 6.01 5.56
CA MET A 204 -15.42 5.85 4.27
C MET A 204 -16.33 6.22 3.08
N PRO A 205 -17.61 5.78 3.00
CA PRO A 205 -18.52 6.20 1.93
C PRO A 205 -18.73 7.71 1.90
N HIS A 206 -18.94 8.34 3.06
CA HIS A 206 -19.03 9.79 3.18
C HIS A 206 -17.75 10.50 2.71
N THR A 207 -16.60 9.95 3.10
CA THR A 207 -15.28 10.45 2.69
C THR A 207 -15.13 10.40 1.18
N ILE A 208 -15.54 9.31 0.53
CA ILE A 208 -15.46 9.17 -0.93
C ILE A 208 -16.36 10.18 -1.65
N ARG A 209 -17.58 10.41 -1.15
CA ARG A 209 -18.49 11.43 -1.71
C ARG A 209 -17.91 12.84 -1.66
N LYS A 210 -17.16 13.15 -0.60
CA LYS A 210 -16.62 14.50 -0.35
C LYS A 210 -15.27 14.74 -1.03
N ALA A 211 -14.37 13.77 -0.97
CA ALA A 211 -12.98 13.92 -1.41
C ALA A 211 -12.66 13.19 -2.72
N GLY A 212 -13.60 12.41 -3.25
CA GLY A 212 -13.39 11.54 -4.40
C GLY A 212 -12.89 10.14 -4.02
N PRO A 213 -12.53 9.31 -5.00
CA PRO A 213 -12.13 7.92 -4.77
C PRO A 213 -10.94 7.81 -3.81
N LEU A 214 -10.74 6.65 -3.16
CA LEU A 214 -9.74 6.48 -2.09
C LEU A 214 -8.30 6.89 -2.44
N TRP A 215 -7.92 6.84 -3.72
CA TRP A 215 -6.61 7.33 -4.16
C TRP A 215 -6.45 8.85 -4.04
N THR A 216 -7.52 9.62 -3.85
CA THR A 216 -7.40 11.07 -3.62
C THR A 216 -7.05 11.40 -2.18
N SER A 217 -7.37 10.52 -1.23
CA SER A 217 -7.11 10.70 0.20
C SER A 217 -5.94 9.88 0.75
N TRP A 218 -5.37 8.96 -0.03
CA TRP A 218 -4.24 8.14 0.42
C TRP A 218 -2.93 8.96 0.56
N ALA A 219 -2.09 8.66 1.55
CA ALA A 219 -0.86 9.41 1.79
C ALA A 219 0.39 8.93 1.02
N PHE A 220 0.31 7.92 0.14
CA PHE A 220 1.50 7.37 -0.55
C PHE A 220 2.36 8.45 -1.25
N VAL A 221 1.71 9.40 -1.94
CA VAL A 221 2.41 10.48 -2.66
C VAL A 221 3.04 11.46 -1.67
N MET A 222 2.30 11.83 -0.62
CA MET A 222 2.75 12.77 0.40
C MET A 222 3.93 12.19 1.19
N GLU A 223 3.86 10.93 1.61
CA GLU A 223 4.97 10.28 2.32
C GLU A 223 6.22 10.14 1.47
N ARG A 224 6.07 9.80 0.18
CA ARG A 224 7.21 9.77 -0.76
C ARG A 224 7.85 11.15 -0.89
N PHE A 225 7.04 12.20 -0.94
CA PHE A 225 7.52 13.58 -0.96
C PHE A 225 8.22 13.96 0.35
N CYS A 226 7.63 13.66 1.50
CA CYS A 226 8.24 13.86 2.81
C CYS A 226 9.56 13.10 2.95
N GLY A 227 9.62 11.85 2.49
CA GLY A 227 10.85 11.05 2.46
C GLY A 227 11.95 11.65 1.61
N HIS A 228 11.60 12.43 0.58
CA HIS A 228 12.57 13.21 -0.20
C HIS A 228 13.02 14.49 0.53
N LEU A 229 12.13 15.13 1.30
CA LEU A 229 12.44 16.35 2.06
C LEU A 229 13.28 16.08 3.31
N LEU A 230 13.04 14.98 4.03
CA LEU A 230 13.71 14.68 5.29
C LEU A 230 15.26 14.69 5.18
N PRO A 231 15.89 14.03 4.20
CA PRO A 231 17.35 14.09 4.00
C PRO A 231 17.88 15.48 3.63
N ALA A 232 17.01 16.37 3.13
CA ALA A 232 17.39 17.72 2.77
C ALA A 232 17.56 18.62 3.99
N VAL A 233 17.01 18.27 5.16
CA VAL A 233 17.18 19.03 6.41
C VAL A 233 18.54 18.74 7.03
N LYS A 234 19.58 19.38 6.50
CA LYS A 234 20.97 19.21 6.97
C LYS A 234 21.33 20.09 8.17
N ASN A 235 20.62 21.20 8.36
CA ASN A 235 20.84 22.10 9.49
C ASN A 235 19.73 21.90 10.54
N ARG A 236 20.12 21.41 11.73
CA ARG A 236 19.20 21.14 12.85
C ARG A 236 18.83 22.39 13.66
N THR A 237 19.62 23.47 13.58
CA THR A 237 19.37 24.74 14.27
C THR A 237 18.35 25.58 13.54
N ARG A 238 18.37 25.55 12.19
CA ARG A 238 17.44 26.30 11.33
C ARG A 238 16.82 25.39 10.27
N PRO A 239 16.03 24.38 10.69
CA PRO A 239 15.52 23.36 9.77
C PRO A 239 14.56 23.93 8.73
N TYR A 240 13.69 24.87 9.12
CA TYR A 240 12.68 25.46 8.24
C TYR A 240 13.32 26.35 7.15
N GLU A 241 14.22 27.26 7.52
CA GLU A 241 14.95 28.09 6.53
C GLU A 241 15.71 27.22 5.51
N HIS A 242 16.33 26.14 5.97
CA HIS A 242 17.06 25.24 5.07
C HIS A 242 16.12 24.47 4.15
N LEU A 243 14.98 24.02 4.67
CA LEU A 243 13.95 23.33 3.89
C LEU A 243 13.36 24.26 2.81
N ASP A 244 13.04 25.50 3.17
CA ASP A 244 12.53 26.51 2.22
C ASP A 244 13.52 26.76 1.10
N ASN A 245 14.79 26.99 1.44
CA ASN A 245 15.87 27.14 0.46
C ASN A 245 16.00 25.91 -0.45
N TYR A 246 15.88 24.70 0.10
CA TYR A 246 15.95 23.47 -0.67
C TYR A 246 14.80 23.35 -1.67
N VAL A 247 13.57 23.56 -1.21
CA VAL A 247 12.35 23.51 -2.03
C VAL A 247 12.41 24.58 -3.12
N GLN A 248 12.79 25.81 -2.78
CA GLN A 248 12.94 26.91 -3.73
C GLN A 248 13.98 26.59 -4.81
N ARG A 249 15.18 26.14 -4.42
CA ARG A 249 16.24 25.76 -5.37
C ARG A 249 15.80 24.61 -6.26
N ARG A 250 15.13 23.60 -5.71
CA ARG A 250 14.58 22.47 -6.49
C ARG A 250 13.58 22.97 -7.53
N ALA A 251 12.64 23.83 -7.16
CA ALA A 251 11.67 24.42 -8.08
C ALA A 251 12.35 25.26 -9.17
N GLN A 252 13.31 26.11 -8.81
CA GLN A 252 14.11 26.90 -9.76
C GLN A 252 14.84 25.98 -10.76
N MET A 253 15.46 24.91 -10.29
CA MET A 253 16.15 23.95 -11.17
C MET A 253 15.19 23.17 -12.07
N GLN A 254 13.96 22.88 -11.62
CA GLN A 254 12.92 22.30 -12.48
C GLN A 254 12.51 23.26 -13.59
N VAL A 255 12.32 24.56 -13.28
CA VAL A 255 12.01 25.59 -14.28
C VAL A 255 13.12 25.72 -15.32
N VAL A 256 14.39 25.78 -14.89
CA VAL A 256 15.55 25.79 -15.79
C VAL A 256 15.56 24.54 -16.65
N SER A 257 15.33 23.36 -16.05
CA SER A 257 15.31 22.10 -16.80
C SER A 257 14.22 22.07 -17.87
N LEU A 258 13.02 22.54 -17.55
CA LEU A 258 11.91 22.60 -18.52
C LEU A 258 12.16 23.63 -19.62
N LYS A 259 12.62 24.84 -19.25
CA LYS A 259 12.85 25.94 -20.21
C LYS A 259 13.94 25.61 -21.22
N TYR A 260 15.01 24.95 -20.78
CA TYR A 260 16.16 24.60 -21.63
C TYR A 260 16.16 23.13 -22.06
N ASN A 261 15.05 22.41 -21.82
CA ASN A 261 14.90 20.99 -22.10
C ASN A 261 16.09 20.14 -21.59
N LEU A 262 16.60 20.48 -20.41
CA LEU A 262 17.66 19.71 -19.76
C LEU A 262 17.04 18.43 -19.18
N PRO A 263 17.69 17.27 -19.36
CA PRO A 263 17.23 16.03 -18.73
C PRO A 263 17.16 16.25 -17.21
N SER A 264 15.97 16.01 -16.64
CA SER A 264 15.67 16.11 -15.20
C SER A 264 16.88 15.73 -14.32
N LEU A 265 17.37 16.67 -13.52
CA LEU A 265 18.58 16.56 -12.68
C LEU A 265 18.49 15.54 -11.52
N ALA A 266 17.53 14.63 -11.57
CA ALA A 266 17.43 13.47 -10.69
C ALA A 266 16.68 12.31 -11.38
N LYS A 267 17.06 11.98 -12.61
CA LYS A 267 17.03 10.57 -13.03
C LYS A 267 18.46 10.04 -12.85
N PRO A 268 18.67 8.77 -12.44
CA PRO A 268 20.00 8.18 -12.61
C PRO A 268 20.44 8.49 -14.04
N ALA A 269 21.65 9.02 -14.21
CA ALA A 269 22.17 9.33 -15.54
C ALA A 269 22.35 8.00 -16.28
N ILE A 270 21.28 7.52 -16.92
CA ILE A 270 21.37 6.43 -17.85
C ILE A 270 22.00 7.06 -19.09
N LYS A 271 23.26 6.72 -19.35
CA LYS A 271 23.96 7.18 -20.55
C LYS A 271 23.27 6.51 -21.73
N TYR A 272 22.71 7.29 -22.65
CA TYR A 272 22.14 6.76 -23.88
C TYR A 272 23.18 6.87 -24.99
N THR A 273 23.31 5.80 -25.79
CA THR A 273 24.09 5.77 -27.03
C THR A 273 23.11 5.66 -28.19
N ARG A 274 23.29 6.47 -29.24
CA ARG A 274 22.50 6.32 -30.47
C ARG A 274 23.14 5.26 -31.37
N MET A 275 22.41 4.20 -31.68
CA MET A 275 22.77 3.29 -32.77
C MET A 275 21.54 3.09 -33.66
N HIS A 276 21.74 3.16 -34.98
CA HIS A 276 20.71 2.92 -36.01
C HIS A 276 19.44 3.79 -35.87
N GLY A 277 19.57 5.00 -35.32
CA GLY A 277 18.46 5.94 -35.16
C GLY A 277 17.69 5.81 -33.84
N GLU A 278 17.94 4.77 -33.04
CA GLU A 278 17.28 4.55 -31.75
C GLU A 278 18.17 4.95 -30.55
N MET A 279 17.53 5.36 -29.46
CA MET A 279 18.21 5.74 -28.20
C MET A 279 18.35 4.51 -27.31
N ILE A 280 19.57 3.98 -27.17
CA ILE A 280 19.84 2.77 -26.39
C ILE A 280 20.43 3.17 -25.04
N SER A 281 19.82 2.75 -23.96
CA SER A 281 20.26 3.03 -22.59
C SER A 281 21.51 2.23 -22.21
N SER A 282 22.30 2.65 -21.20
CA SER A 282 23.50 1.91 -20.77
C SER A 282 23.21 0.52 -20.19
N ARG A 283 21.94 0.18 -20.01
CA ARG A 283 21.44 -1.12 -19.55
C ARG A 283 20.81 -1.93 -20.68
N GLU A 284 20.79 -1.37 -21.89
CA GLU A 284 20.23 -1.97 -23.09
C GLU A 284 21.34 -2.29 -24.09
N LYS A 285 21.21 -3.42 -24.79
CA LYS A 285 22.16 -3.83 -25.83
C LYS A 285 21.42 -4.39 -27.03
N ILE A 286 21.84 -3.97 -28.23
CA ILE A 286 21.47 -4.63 -29.48
C ILE A 286 22.54 -5.68 -29.77
N TYR A 287 22.11 -6.91 -29.96
CA TYR A 287 22.99 -8.01 -30.36
C TYR A 287 23.01 -8.10 -31.89
N PRO A 288 24.17 -8.35 -32.52
CA PRO A 288 24.27 -8.47 -33.97
C PRO A 288 23.29 -9.50 -34.56
N ASP A 289 23.00 -10.55 -33.80
CA ASP A 289 22.11 -11.64 -34.20
C ASP A 289 20.61 -11.25 -34.15
N PHE A 290 20.26 -10.15 -33.47
CA PHE A 290 18.89 -9.66 -33.30
C PHE A 290 18.82 -8.14 -33.51
N PRO A 291 19.02 -7.66 -34.75
CA PRO A 291 19.18 -6.22 -35.03
C PRO A 291 17.90 -5.40 -34.81
N THR A 292 16.75 -6.04 -34.65
CA THR A 292 15.44 -5.41 -34.46
C THR A 292 14.97 -5.38 -33.00
N VAL A 293 15.76 -5.90 -32.05
CA VAL A 293 15.35 -6.04 -30.64
C VAL A 293 16.35 -5.39 -29.70
N VAL A 294 15.86 -4.53 -28.81
CA VAL A 294 16.63 -3.88 -27.75
C VAL A 294 16.38 -4.62 -26.43
N LEU A 295 17.41 -5.25 -25.86
CA LEU A 295 17.29 -6.03 -24.62
C LEU A 295 17.86 -5.27 -23.42
N GLY A 296 17.06 -5.11 -22.36
CA GLY A 296 17.45 -4.48 -21.09
C GLY A 296 17.89 -5.49 -20.01
N THR A 297 18.74 -5.09 -19.06
CA THR A 297 19.32 -6.00 -18.05
C THR A 297 18.43 -6.24 -16.81
N PRO A 298 18.26 -7.51 -16.38
CA PRO A 298 18.38 -7.92 -14.98
C PRO A 298 19.69 -8.71 -14.81
N VAL A 299 20.62 -8.26 -13.95
CA VAL A 299 21.90 -8.96 -13.78
C VAL A 299 21.83 -9.89 -12.58
N ASN A 300 21.88 -11.20 -12.83
CA ASN A 300 22.31 -12.16 -11.83
C ASN A 300 23.44 -13.00 -12.43
N SER A 301 24.64 -12.44 -12.43
CA SER A 301 25.83 -12.93 -13.15
C SER A 301 26.36 -14.29 -12.71
N ARG A 302 25.67 -14.97 -11.79
CA ARG A 302 25.98 -16.34 -11.33
C ARG A 302 24.69 -17.08 -11.00
N VAL A 303 23.88 -17.38 -12.00
CA VAL A 303 22.78 -18.34 -11.82
C VAL A 303 23.38 -19.76 -11.75
N PRO A 304 23.28 -20.47 -10.62
CA PRO A 304 23.71 -21.86 -10.57
C PRO A 304 22.78 -22.71 -11.45
N ILE A 305 23.36 -23.33 -12.48
CA ILE A 305 22.61 -24.17 -13.41
C ILE A 305 22.28 -25.49 -12.72
N THR A 306 21.02 -25.65 -12.32
CA THR A 306 20.49 -26.90 -11.77
C THR A 306 19.81 -27.72 -12.86
N THR A 307 19.74 -29.04 -12.68
CA THR A 307 18.97 -29.94 -13.59
C THR A 307 17.52 -29.48 -13.74
N GLN A 308 16.93 -28.91 -12.69
CA GLN A 308 15.59 -28.33 -12.71
C GLN A 308 15.50 -27.13 -13.65
N LEU A 309 16.46 -26.21 -13.58
CA LEU A 309 16.52 -25.02 -14.44
C LEU A 309 16.71 -25.41 -15.92
N THR A 310 17.59 -26.38 -16.21
CA THR A 310 17.78 -26.91 -17.56
C THR A 310 16.49 -27.55 -18.10
N ASN A 311 15.74 -28.27 -17.27
CA ASN A 311 14.45 -28.85 -17.65
C ASN A 311 13.39 -27.77 -17.91
N GLN A 312 13.38 -26.69 -17.13
CA GLN A 312 12.50 -25.54 -17.35
C GLN A 312 12.82 -24.84 -18.68
N PHE A 313 14.09 -24.59 -18.98
CA PHE A 313 14.48 -24.03 -20.28
C PHE A 313 14.10 -24.95 -21.43
N THR A 314 14.34 -26.26 -21.31
CA THR A 314 13.97 -27.23 -22.34
C THR A 314 12.46 -27.21 -22.62
N LYS A 315 11.64 -27.12 -21.55
CA LYS A 315 10.18 -27.05 -21.67
C LYS A 315 9.72 -25.72 -22.29
N TYR A 316 10.29 -24.61 -21.84
CA TYR A 316 9.99 -23.28 -22.37
C TYR A 316 10.35 -23.19 -23.86
N PHE A 317 11.58 -23.53 -24.24
CA PHE A 317 12.03 -23.47 -25.63
C PHE A 317 11.35 -24.51 -26.53
N GLY A 318 10.97 -25.68 -25.99
CA GLY A 318 10.12 -26.62 -26.72
C GLY A 318 8.72 -26.07 -27.01
N THR A 319 8.21 -25.17 -26.16
CA THR A 319 6.93 -24.48 -26.38
C THR A 319 7.09 -23.31 -27.35
N VAL A 320 8.13 -22.48 -27.17
CA VAL A 320 8.39 -21.29 -27.99
C VAL A 320 8.81 -21.66 -29.42
N TYR A 321 9.61 -22.70 -29.58
CA TYR A 321 10.11 -23.16 -30.89
C TYR A 321 9.42 -24.46 -31.34
N GLN A 322 8.14 -24.63 -31.01
CA GLN A 322 7.37 -25.82 -31.37
C GLN A 322 7.40 -26.11 -32.87
N GLU A 323 7.44 -25.06 -33.70
CA GLU A 323 7.53 -25.15 -35.16
C GLU A 323 8.81 -25.83 -35.66
N MET A 324 9.90 -25.78 -34.88
CA MET A 324 11.18 -26.41 -35.21
C MET A 324 11.20 -27.92 -34.97
N LYS A 325 10.16 -28.50 -34.35
CA LYS A 325 9.98 -29.95 -34.08
C LYS A 325 11.21 -30.61 -33.43
N LEU A 326 11.94 -29.87 -32.59
CA LEU A 326 13.13 -30.37 -31.91
C LEU A 326 12.73 -31.22 -30.69
N ASN A 327 13.38 -32.36 -30.50
CA ASN A 327 13.19 -33.18 -29.30
C ASN A 327 13.95 -32.58 -28.11
N GLY A 328 13.63 -33.03 -26.89
CA GLY A 328 14.20 -32.47 -25.66
C GLY A 328 15.73 -32.54 -25.57
N ALA A 329 16.36 -33.59 -26.14
CA ALA A 329 17.81 -33.71 -26.18
C ALA A 329 18.45 -32.70 -27.14
N ALA A 330 17.85 -32.53 -28.32
CA ALA A 330 18.27 -31.57 -29.34
C ALA A 330 18.12 -30.12 -28.87
N LEU A 331 17.08 -29.82 -28.07
CA LEU A 331 16.90 -28.50 -27.46
C LEU A 331 17.95 -28.24 -26.38
N ARG A 332 18.20 -29.20 -25.48
CA ARG A 332 19.23 -29.06 -24.43
C ARG A 332 20.62 -28.79 -24.99
N ALA A 333 21.01 -29.50 -26.03
CA ALA A 333 22.31 -29.33 -26.68
C ALA A 333 22.49 -27.94 -27.34
N ARG A 334 21.40 -27.20 -27.56
CA ARG A 334 21.41 -25.85 -28.15
C ARG A 334 21.27 -24.74 -27.10
N ILE A 335 21.07 -25.08 -25.83
CA ILE A 335 21.11 -24.10 -24.75
C ILE A 335 22.58 -23.83 -24.46
N ASP A 336 23.08 -22.71 -24.98
CA ASP A 336 24.41 -22.23 -24.66
C ASP A 336 24.43 -21.68 -23.23
N LEU A 337 25.06 -22.42 -22.33
CA LEU A 337 25.09 -22.09 -20.91
C LEU A 337 25.96 -20.86 -20.61
N ASP A 338 26.89 -20.51 -21.49
CA ASP A 338 27.73 -19.32 -21.36
C ASP A 338 26.98 -18.03 -21.71
N THR A 339 25.78 -18.15 -22.30
CA THR A 339 24.88 -17.02 -22.60
C THR A 339 23.87 -16.72 -21.49
N LEU A 340 23.80 -17.56 -20.45
CA LEU A 340 22.94 -17.36 -19.29
C LEU A 340 23.60 -16.37 -18.31
N VAL A 341 23.46 -15.07 -18.60
CA VAL A 341 23.96 -13.93 -17.80
C VAL A 341 22.86 -13.30 -16.97
#